data_AF-A0A2V7S291-F1
#
_entry.id   AF-A0A2V7S291-F1
#
_cell.length_a   1.000
_cell.length_b   1.000
_cell.length_c   1.000
_cell.angle_alpha   90.00
_cell.angle_beta   90.00
_cell.angle_gamma   90.00
#
_symmetry.space_group_name_H-M   'P 1'
#
loop_
_entity.id
_entity.type
_entity.pdbx_description
1 polymer ?
#
loop_
_entity_poly.entity_id
_entity_poly.type
_entity_poly.pdbx_seq_one_letter_code
_entity_poly.pdbx_strand_id
1 'polypeptide(L)'
;MSSLLLEYLDQVYRAAMRRDQARMRELLEHGLAMQLPGEVRAEALAIVNAPRASLRAPIRMLQHRQRIVQLEMDTPDEDDEQLELDLRNERRAKAALGAND
;
A
#
# COMPACT_ATOMS: atom_id res chain seq x y z
N MET A 1 -11.00 1.72 -13.11
CA MET A 1 -11.40 1.85 -11.68
C MET A 1 -10.23 2.26 -10.78
N SER A 2 -8.96 2.11 -11.19
CA SER A 2 -7.79 2.49 -10.38
C SER A 2 -7.65 4.00 -10.13
N SER A 3 -7.97 4.86 -11.11
CA SER A 3 -7.77 6.32 -10.93
C SER A 3 -8.65 6.93 -9.84
N LEU A 4 -9.92 6.50 -9.70
CA LEU A 4 -10.84 7.05 -8.70
C LEU A 4 -10.36 6.75 -7.26
N LEU A 5 -9.85 5.54 -7.04
CA LEU A 5 -9.32 5.13 -5.72
C LEU A 5 -7.99 5.85 -5.42
N LEU A 6 -7.14 6.04 -6.43
CA LEU A 6 -5.90 6.80 -6.31
C LEU A 6 -6.18 8.28 -6.00
N GLU A 7 -7.10 8.90 -6.72
CA GLU A 7 -7.55 10.28 -6.47
C GLU A 7 -8.13 10.43 -5.07
N TYR A 8 -8.90 9.44 -4.62
CA TYR A 8 -9.46 9.41 -3.28
C TYR A 8 -8.37 9.30 -2.20
N LEU A 9 -7.40 8.41 -2.39
CA LEU A 9 -6.24 8.28 -1.51
C LEU A 9 -5.44 9.59 -1.45
N ASP A 10 -5.26 10.27 -2.58
CA ASP A 10 -4.60 11.57 -2.66
C ASP A 10 -5.38 12.67 -1.90
N GLN A 11 -6.71 12.65 -1.93
CA GLN A 11 -7.53 13.56 -1.14
C GLN A 11 -7.37 13.33 0.36
N VAL A 12 -7.39 12.07 0.81
CA VAL A 12 -7.15 11.71 2.22
C VAL A 12 -5.75 12.11 2.65
N TYR A 13 -4.74 11.85 1.82
CA TYR A 13 -3.36 12.25 2.07
C TYR A 13 -3.21 13.77 2.20
N ARG A 14 -3.81 14.55 1.29
CA ARG A 14 -3.77 16.02 1.35
C ARG A 14 -4.45 16.55 2.61
N ALA A 15 -5.58 15.97 3.01
CA ALA A 15 -6.27 16.33 4.24
C ALA A 15 -5.41 16.03 5.48
N ALA A 16 -4.74 14.87 5.50
CA ALA A 16 -3.80 14.50 6.56
C ALA A 16 -2.61 15.46 6.65
N MET A 17 -2.01 15.82 5.50
CA MET A 17 -0.88 16.76 5.45
C MET A 17 -1.27 18.17 5.90
N ARG A 18 -2.50 18.61 5.59
CA ARG A 18 -3.06 19.90 6.05
C ARG A 18 -3.55 19.87 7.49
N ARG A 19 -3.53 18.70 8.14
CA ARG A 19 -4.10 18.46 9.48
C ARG A 19 -5.58 18.84 9.58
N ASP A 20 -6.29 18.70 8.47
CA ASP A 20 -7.72 18.97 8.41
C ASP A 20 -8.51 17.76 8.90
N GLN A 21 -8.67 17.69 10.22
CA GLN A 21 -9.35 16.57 10.88
C GLN A 21 -10.83 16.46 10.49
N ALA A 22 -11.49 17.58 10.20
CA ALA A 22 -12.89 17.57 9.77
C ALA A 22 -13.00 16.91 8.41
N ARG A 23 -12.17 17.35 7.45
CA ARG A 23 -12.15 16.78 6.11
C ARG A 23 -11.75 15.31 6.10
N MET A 24 -10.81 14.90 6.95
CA MET A 24 -10.44 13.50 7.07
C MET A 24 -11.58 12.63 7.62
N ARG A 25 -12.39 13.12 8.57
CA ARG A 25 -13.57 12.38 9.08
C ARG A 25 -14.62 12.20 7.98
N GLU A 26 -14.95 13.27 7.28
CA GLU A 26 -15.90 13.23 6.15
C GLU A 26 -15.48 12.18 5.11
N LEU A 27 -14.19 12.15 4.76
CA LEU A 27 -13.67 11.15 3.84
C LEU A 27 -13.79 9.75 4.48
N LEU A 28 -13.37 9.54 5.73
CA LEU A 28 -13.46 8.21 6.33
C LEU A 28 -14.88 7.65 6.52
N GLU A 29 -15.89 8.52 6.57
CA GLU A 29 -17.30 8.13 6.59
C GLU A 29 -17.84 7.75 5.20
N HIS A 30 -17.14 8.12 4.12
CA HIS A 30 -17.55 7.81 2.76
C HIS A 30 -17.36 6.32 2.43
N GLY A 31 -18.27 5.74 1.63
CA GLY A 31 -18.23 4.31 1.28
C GLY A 31 -16.94 3.86 0.57
N LEU A 32 -16.25 4.78 -0.11
CA LEU A 32 -14.94 4.53 -0.74
C LEU A 32 -13.83 4.25 0.27
N ALA A 33 -13.97 4.70 1.52
CA ALA A 33 -13.02 4.37 2.58
C ALA A 33 -12.95 2.86 2.82
N MET A 34 -14.03 2.10 2.57
CA MET A 34 -14.04 0.64 2.71
C MET A 34 -13.26 -0.10 1.63
N GLN A 35 -12.96 0.57 0.50
CA GLN A 35 -12.14 0.01 -0.57
C GLN A 35 -10.63 0.19 -0.29
N LEU A 36 -10.26 1.04 0.68
CA LEU A 36 -8.88 1.20 1.09
C LEU A 36 -8.39 0.00 1.90
N PRO A 37 -7.09 -0.37 1.78
CA PRO A 37 -6.50 -1.39 2.64
C PRO A 37 -6.70 -1.07 4.12
N GLY A 38 -6.93 -2.12 4.93
CA GLY A 38 -7.15 -1.97 6.36
C GLY A 38 -6.06 -1.19 7.09
N GLU A 39 -4.80 -1.38 6.68
CA GLU A 39 -3.63 -0.64 7.19
C GLU A 39 -3.69 0.87 6.92
N VAL A 40 -4.15 1.26 5.74
CA VAL A 40 -4.30 2.67 5.34
C VAL A 40 -5.44 3.33 6.12
N ARG A 41 -6.55 2.62 6.30
CA ARG A 41 -7.69 3.09 7.11
C ARG A 41 -7.32 3.25 8.58
N ALA A 42 -6.61 2.28 9.15
CA ALA A 42 -6.17 2.32 10.53
C ALA A 42 -5.23 3.51 10.77
N GLU A 43 -4.33 3.78 9.83
CA GLU A 43 -3.48 4.97 9.88
C GLU A 43 -4.30 6.26 9.80
N ALA A 44 -5.26 6.35 8.88
CA ALA A 44 -6.13 7.50 8.74
C ALA A 44 -6.90 7.81 10.04
N LEU A 45 -7.49 6.77 10.65
CA LEU A 45 -8.19 6.87 11.93
C LEU A 45 -7.24 7.29 13.05
N ALA A 46 -6.02 6.75 13.06
CA ALA A 46 -5.02 7.11 14.06
C ALA A 46 -4.58 8.58 13.93
N ILE A 47 -4.53 9.14 12.73
CA ILE A 47 -4.24 10.56 12.49
C ILE A 47 -5.43 11.45 12.91
N VAL A 48 -6.65 11.05 12.57
CA VAL A 48 -7.88 11.77 12.95
C VAL A 48 -8.07 11.85 14.46
N ASN A 49 -7.79 10.75 15.16
CA ASN A 49 -7.93 10.65 16.61
C ASN A 49 -6.71 11.20 17.36
N ALA A 50 -5.64 11.58 16.66
CA ALA A 50 -4.47 12.15 17.30
C ALA A 50 -4.75 13.60 17.78
N PRO A 51 -4.09 14.05 18.86
CA PRO A 51 -4.12 15.45 19.26
C PRO A 51 -3.62 16.35 18.11
N ARG A 52 -4.12 17.60 18.02
CA ARG A 52 -3.68 18.57 16.99
C ARG A 52 -2.17 18.82 16.97
N ALA A 53 -1.50 18.66 18.12
CA ALA A 53 -0.05 18.78 18.26
C ALA A 53 0.73 17.57 17.70
N SER A 54 0.05 16.48 17.35
CA SER A 54 0.68 15.27 16.84
C SER A 54 1.38 15.53 15.49
N LEU A 55 2.58 14.97 15.34
CA LEU A 55 3.38 15.02 14.12
C LEU A 55 3.29 13.71 13.33
N ARG A 56 2.22 12.94 13.54
CA ARG A 56 2.07 11.63 12.91
C ARG A 56 1.96 11.79 11.40
N ALA A 57 2.93 11.24 10.68
CA ALA A 57 2.96 11.26 9.23
C ALA A 57 2.13 10.09 8.64
N PRO A 58 1.45 10.29 7.50
CA PRO A 58 0.70 9.25 6.79
C PRO A 58 1.64 8.36 5.95
N ILE A 59 2.47 7.55 6.61
CA ILE A 59 3.52 6.74 5.98
C ILE A 59 2.90 5.59 5.18
N ARG A 60 1.92 4.88 5.73
CA ARG A 60 1.26 3.75 5.05
C ARG A 60 0.48 4.22 3.83
N MET A 61 -0.18 5.38 3.90
CA MET A 61 -0.82 6.01 2.74
C MET A 61 0.19 6.26 1.61
N LEU A 62 1.36 6.83 1.93
CA LEU A 62 2.42 7.08 0.95
C LEU A 62 2.96 5.79 0.33
N GLN A 63 3.22 4.77 1.16
CA GLN A 63 3.66 3.46 0.69
C GLN A 63 2.63 2.82 -0.26
N HIS A 64 1.35 2.91 0.09
CA HIS A 64 0.29 2.33 -0.73
C HIS A 64 0.12 3.08 -2.06
N ARG A 65 0.16 4.42 -2.03
CA ARG A 65 0.16 5.25 -3.24
C ARG A 65 1.32 4.87 -4.17
N GLN A 66 2.53 4.76 -3.64
CA GLN A 66 3.70 4.39 -4.42
C GLN A 66 3.56 3.00 -5.05
N ARG A 67 3.00 2.04 -4.31
CA ARG A 67 2.72 0.70 -4.83
C ARG A 67 1.72 0.73 -5.99
N ILE A 68 0.63 1.50 -5.88
CA ILE A 68 -0.36 1.63 -6.97
C ILE A 68 0.30 2.25 -8.20
N VAL A 69 1.07 3.33 -8.02
CA VAL A 69 1.79 3.97 -9.12
C VAL A 69 2.78 3.00 -9.78
N GLN A 70 3.52 2.22 -8.99
CA GLN A 70 4.42 1.20 -9.51
C GLN A 70 3.66 0.12 -10.29
N LEU A 71 2.52 -0.35 -9.80
CA LEU A 71 1.67 -1.31 -10.52
C LEU A 71 1.07 -0.75 -11.82
N GLU A 72 0.79 0.56 -11.88
CA GLU A 72 0.33 1.21 -13.11
C GLU A 72 1.49 1.44 -14.10
N MET A 73 2.71 1.64 -13.62
CA MET A 73 3.91 1.80 -14.44
C MET A 73 4.50 0.48 -14.93
N ASP A 74 4.48 -0.56 -14.09
CA ASP A 74 4.86 -1.94 -14.40
C ASP A 74 3.69 -2.67 -15.10
N THR A 75 3.01 -2.00 -16.05
CA THR A 75 2.23 -2.78 -17.01
C THR A 75 3.26 -3.67 -17.69
N PRO A 76 3.23 -5.00 -17.48
CA PRO A 76 4.27 -5.85 -18.04
C PRO A 76 4.18 -5.67 -19.55
N ASP A 77 5.29 -5.33 -20.19
CA ASP A 77 5.48 -5.76 -21.57
C ASP A 77 5.16 -7.26 -21.54
N GLU A 78 4.24 -7.73 -22.39
CA GLU A 78 3.76 -9.13 -22.40
C GLU A 78 4.88 -10.17 -22.66
N ASP A 79 6.14 -9.73 -22.70
CA ASP A 79 7.35 -10.48 -23.00
C ASP A 79 8.23 -10.80 -21.76
N ASP A 80 7.88 -10.34 -20.56
CA ASP A 80 8.58 -10.81 -19.35
C ASP A 80 8.10 -12.23 -19.01
N GLU A 81 8.84 -13.22 -19.52
CA GLU A 81 8.69 -14.63 -19.18
C GLU A 81 8.52 -14.78 -17.67
N GLN A 82 7.29 -15.08 -17.23
CA GLN A 82 7.04 -15.52 -15.86
C GLN A 82 7.89 -16.77 -15.63
N LEU A 83 9.04 -16.58 -14.96
CA LEU A 83 9.87 -17.68 -14.50
C LEU A 83 9.05 -18.49 -13.50
N GLU A 84 8.42 -19.57 -13.99
CA GLU A 84 7.84 -20.59 -13.11
C GLU A 84 8.97 -21.11 -12.23
N LEU A 85 8.96 -20.69 -10.96
CA LEU A 85 9.90 -21.16 -9.97
C LEU A 85 9.55 -22.62 -9.67
N ASP A 86 10.20 -23.55 -10.37
CA ASP A 86 9.98 -24.98 -10.19
C ASP A 86 10.52 -25.41 -8.80
N LEU A 87 9.62 -25.42 -7.81
CA LEU A 87 9.86 -25.77 -6.40
C LEU A 87 10.46 -27.18 -6.22
N ARG A 88 10.55 -27.98 -7.29
CA ARG A 88 11.25 -29.27 -7.29
C ARG A 88 12.77 -29.13 -7.31
N ASN A 89 13.31 -28.03 -7.85
CA ASN A 89 14.77 -27.81 -7.95
C ASN A 89 15.42 -27.37 -6.62
N GLU A 90 14.67 -26.74 -5.72
CA GLU A 90 15.20 -26.32 -4.40
C GLU A 90 15.62 -27.52 -3.53
N ARG A 91 14.94 -28.66 -3.65
CA ARG A 91 15.30 -29.89 -2.90
C ARG A 91 16.61 -30.52 -3.38
N ARG A 92 16.95 -30.35 -4.66
CA ARG A 92 18.24 -30.81 -5.21
C ARG A 92 19.38 -29.88 -4.80
N ALA A 93 19.17 -28.57 -4.81
CA ALA A 93 20.15 -27.60 -4.37
C ALA A 93 20.51 -27.80 -2.88
N LYS A 94 19.51 -28.05 -2.03
CA LYS A 94 19.73 -28.31 -0.60
C LYS A 94 20.43 -29.65 -0.32
N ALA A 95 20.25 -30.66 -1.17
CA ALA A 95 20.94 -31.95 -1.05
C ALA A 95 22.42 -31.88 -1.47
N ALA A 96 22.77 -31.03 -2.44
CA ALA A 96 24.16 -30.82 -2.86
C ALA A 96 24.98 -30.00 -1.84
N LEU A 97 24.32 -29.17 -1.02
CA LEU A 97 24.96 -28.34 0.01
C LEU A 97 25.06 -29.01 1.39
N GLY A 98 24.48 -30.21 1.57
CA GLY A 98 24.51 -30.97 2.83
C GLY A 98 25.46 -32.17 2.83
N ALA A 99 26.30 -32.33 1.80
CA ALA A 99 27.20 -33.46 1.65
C ALA A 99 28.66 -32.98 1.51
N ASN A 100 29.13 -32.18 2.45
CA ASN A 100 30.56 -32.10 2.77
C ASN A 100 30.74 -31.46 4.17
N ASP A 101 30.59 -32.29 5.20
CA ASP A 101 31.50 -32.46 6.36
C ASP A 101 30.85 -33.36 7.43
#